data_AF-A0A4R0JGT1-F1
#
_entry.id   AF-A0A4R0JGT1-F1
#
_cell.length_a   1.000
_cell.length_b   1.000
_cell.length_c   1.000
_cell.angle_alpha   90.00
_cell.angle_beta   90.00
_cell.angle_gamma   90.00
#
_symmetry.space_group_name_H-M   'P 1'
#
loop_
_entity.id
_entity.type
_entity.pdbx_description
1 polymer ?
#
loop_
_entity_poly.entity_id
_entity_poly.type
_entity_poly.pdbx_seq_one_letter_code
_entity_poly.pdbx_strand_id
1 'polypeptide(L)'
;MKLPAPPTEKSFRSPLHHPRVAIVIGRWLGIAVTICFLTGLFSHFQQETPGWLHIPSRPANLYRVTQGLHVLSGTVAVPLLLAKLWTVYPKLFAKLPWPPSRQALANVLERLSILVLVSALALELFIGFVNTLQWYPWPFPFKQTHYALAWIIVGALLVHLSVKLPLIVAHWRATPEPVADSLPPAITGLTRRRLFRTVAGAAALAGITSVGQSVPALGPVAVLAPRKPNVGPQGLPVNRTAHDAGVTGIGPDWRFTIKGPQELSYTLDQLRQLPQSRSALPIACVEGWSQGARWEGIRIRDLLRLCGAPEGSRVRVVSMEKGGFYGTSELPPEFVDDPLTLLALRLNGSELALDHGYPARVIAPNRPGVLQTKWVHRLEVIA
;
A
#
# COMPACT_ATOMS: atom_id res chain seq x y z
N MET A 1 9.06 -14.82 52.77
CA MET A 1 7.91 -14.85 51.84
C MET A 1 8.39 -15.47 50.53
N LYS A 2 7.91 -16.65 50.12
CA LYS A 2 8.31 -17.26 48.84
C LYS A 2 7.61 -16.52 47.70
N LEU A 3 8.36 -16.00 46.73
CA LEU A 3 7.78 -15.41 45.52
C LEU A 3 6.91 -16.47 44.81
N PRO A 4 5.74 -16.09 44.26
CA PRO A 4 4.93 -17.01 43.50
C PRO A 4 5.72 -17.54 42.29
N ALA A 5 5.59 -18.84 42.03
CA ALA A 5 6.25 -19.46 40.89
C ALA A 5 5.77 -18.84 39.57
N PRO A 6 6.64 -18.66 38.57
CA PRO A 6 6.23 -18.13 37.28
C PRO A 6 5.21 -19.07 36.61
N PRO A 7 4.25 -18.51 35.84
CA PRO A 7 3.23 -19.31 35.16
C PRO A 7 3.87 -20.27 34.15
N THR A 8 3.21 -21.41 33.94
CA THR A 8 3.56 -22.39 32.91
C THR A 8 2.46 -22.42 31.85
N GLU A 9 2.69 -23.05 30.69
CA GLU A 9 1.64 -23.22 29.68
C GLU A 9 0.34 -23.82 30.26
N LYS A 10 0.45 -24.77 31.20
CA LYS A 10 -0.69 -25.41 31.90
C LYS A 10 -1.49 -24.46 32.81
N SER A 11 -0.93 -23.30 33.16
CA SER A 11 -1.62 -22.26 33.92
C SER A 11 -2.72 -21.59 33.10
N PHE A 12 -2.71 -21.73 31.76
CA PHE A 12 -3.67 -21.11 30.85
C PHE A 12 -4.67 -22.14 30.33
N ARG A 13 -5.76 -22.36 31.09
CA ARG A 13 -6.76 -23.42 30.83
C ARG A 13 -7.89 -23.02 29.87
N SER A 14 -7.84 -21.81 29.29
CA SER A 14 -8.90 -21.34 28.40
C SER A 14 -8.91 -22.12 27.09
N PRO A 15 -10.07 -22.65 26.64
CA PRO A 15 -10.18 -23.32 25.34
C PRO A 15 -9.95 -22.38 24.15
N LEU A 16 -9.87 -21.06 24.40
CA LEU A 16 -9.55 -20.08 23.38
C LEU A 16 -8.09 -20.15 22.92
N HIS A 17 -7.17 -20.73 23.71
CA HIS A 17 -5.77 -20.95 23.32
C HIS A 17 -5.55 -22.26 22.53
N HIS A 18 -6.63 -22.97 22.20
CA HIS A 18 -6.57 -24.24 21.50
C HIS A 18 -5.99 -24.08 20.07
N PRO A 19 -5.16 -25.02 19.56
CA PRO A 19 -4.57 -24.96 18.22
C PRO A 19 -5.56 -24.66 17.10
N ARG A 20 -6.78 -25.22 17.18
CA ARG A 20 -7.87 -24.94 16.23
C ARG A 20 -8.20 -23.45 16.10
N VAL A 21 -8.29 -22.72 17.22
CA VAL A 21 -8.60 -21.28 17.24
C VAL A 21 -7.47 -20.52 16.55
N ALA A 22 -6.22 -20.88 16.90
CA ALA A 22 -5.03 -20.29 16.30
C ALA A 22 -4.96 -20.52 14.78
N ILE A 23 -5.43 -21.68 14.29
CA ILE A 23 -5.46 -22.01 12.86
C ILE A 23 -6.53 -21.19 12.14
N VAL A 24 -7.74 -21.06 12.69
CA VAL A 24 -8.80 -20.26 12.06
C VAL A 24 -8.39 -18.80 11.91
N ILE A 25 -7.90 -18.18 12.98
CA ILE A 25 -7.39 -16.79 12.93
C ILE A 25 -6.17 -16.72 12.00
N GLY A 26 -5.29 -17.71 12.05
CA GLY A 26 -4.11 -17.81 11.18
C GLY A 26 -4.47 -17.86 9.70
N ARG A 27 -5.59 -18.49 9.31
CA ARG A 27 -6.07 -18.50 7.91
C ARG A 27 -6.51 -17.12 7.46
N TRP A 28 -7.27 -16.41 8.29
CA TRP A 28 -7.70 -15.03 7.98
C TRP A 28 -6.50 -14.10 7.86
N LEU A 29 -5.56 -14.19 8.81
CA LEU A 29 -4.31 -13.43 8.78
C LEU A 29 -3.48 -13.78 7.54
N GLY A 30 -3.35 -15.07 7.21
CA GLY A 30 -2.63 -15.53 6.03
C GLY A 30 -3.20 -14.93 4.74
N ILE A 31 -4.53 -14.95 4.57
CA ILE A 31 -5.20 -14.32 3.42
C ILE A 31 -4.89 -12.82 3.36
N ALA A 32 -5.00 -12.10 4.48
CA ALA A 32 -4.71 -10.67 4.53
C ALA A 32 -3.25 -10.38 4.16
N VAL A 33 -2.29 -11.12 4.72
CA VAL A 33 -0.86 -10.98 4.41
C VAL A 33 -0.56 -11.30 2.95
N THR A 34 -1.16 -12.35 2.38
CA THR A 34 -0.98 -12.71 0.96
C THR A 34 -1.51 -11.61 0.04
N ILE A 35 -2.73 -11.11 0.27
CA ILE A 35 -3.28 -10.01 -0.53
C ILE A 35 -2.35 -8.79 -0.43
N CYS A 36 -1.98 -8.40 0.79
CA CYS A 36 -1.10 -7.26 1.04
C CYS A 36 0.23 -7.40 0.31
N PHE A 37 0.86 -8.57 0.39
CA PHE A 37 2.13 -8.86 -0.29
C PHE A 37 2.01 -8.75 -1.81
N LEU A 38 1.02 -9.42 -2.42
CA LEU A 38 0.87 -9.43 -3.88
C LEU A 38 0.54 -8.04 -4.43
N THR A 39 -0.35 -7.30 -3.76
CA THR A 39 -0.67 -5.93 -4.19
C THR A 39 0.47 -4.95 -3.92
N GLY A 40 1.24 -5.17 -2.85
CA GLY A 40 2.44 -4.38 -2.54
C GLY A 40 3.55 -4.61 -3.57
N LEU A 41 3.76 -5.87 -3.98
CA LEU A 41 4.69 -6.24 -5.04
C LEU A 41 4.29 -5.60 -6.38
N PHE A 42 3.00 -5.63 -6.72
CA PHE A 42 2.49 -4.94 -7.90
C PHE A 42 2.73 -3.41 -7.82
N SER A 43 2.49 -2.81 -6.65
CA SER A 43 2.75 -1.37 -6.42
C SER A 43 4.22 -1.01 -6.53
N HIS A 44 5.12 -1.88 -6.06
CA HIS A 44 6.56 -1.75 -6.22
C HIS A 44 6.96 -1.82 -7.70
N PHE A 45 6.49 -2.83 -8.43
CA PHE A 45 6.79 -2.98 -9.86
C PHE A 45 6.22 -1.86 -10.74
N GLN A 46 5.12 -1.20 -10.36
CA GLN A 46 4.67 0.00 -11.07
C GLN A 46 5.63 1.19 -10.91
N GLN A 47 6.34 1.26 -9.79
CA GLN A 47 7.27 2.35 -9.51
C GLN A 47 8.70 2.05 -9.97
N GLU A 48 9.10 0.79 -9.91
CA GLU A 48 10.39 0.24 -10.35
C GLU A 48 10.11 -0.96 -11.24
N THR A 49 9.73 -0.70 -12.48
CA THR A 49 9.34 -1.76 -13.43
C THR A 49 10.58 -2.53 -13.88
N PRO A 50 10.67 -3.84 -13.59
CA PRO A 50 11.75 -4.67 -14.13
C PRO A 50 11.67 -4.69 -15.66
N GLY A 51 12.81 -4.68 -16.36
CA GLY A 51 12.83 -4.60 -17.83
C GLY A 51 12.13 -5.75 -18.57
N TRP A 52 11.86 -6.87 -17.88
CA TRP A 52 11.12 -8.02 -18.42
C TRP A 52 9.61 -7.95 -18.17
N LEU A 53 9.14 -7.03 -17.32
CA LEU A 53 7.73 -6.95 -16.93
C LEU A 53 7.04 -5.84 -17.71
N HIS A 54 5.99 -6.21 -18.43
CA HIS A 54 5.09 -5.26 -19.07
C HIS A 54 3.88 -4.99 -18.17
N ILE A 55 3.59 -3.72 -17.87
CA ILE A 55 2.45 -3.32 -17.03
C ILE A 55 1.45 -2.58 -17.92
N PRO A 56 0.27 -3.15 -18.19
CA PRO A 56 -0.67 -2.53 -19.10
C PRO A 56 -1.19 -1.22 -18.53
N SER A 57 -1.50 -0.24 -19.39
CA SER A 57 -2.19 1.00 -19.02
C SER A 57 -3.67 0.77 -18.63
N ARG A 58 -4.19 -0.46 -18.78
CA ARG A 58 -5.60 -0.83 -18.58
C ARG A 58 -5.78 -2.06 -17.69
N PRO A 59 -6.92 -2.16 -16.97
CA PRO A 59 -7.98 -1.16 -16.86
C PRO A 59 -7.53 0.07 -16.05
N ALA A 60 -8.07 1.25 -16.37
CA ALA A 60 -7.56 2.52 -15.83
C ALA A 60 -7.62 2.65 -14.30
N ASN A 61 -8.50 1.88 -13.65
CA ASN A 61 -8.67 1.84 -12.20
C ASN A 61 -7.87 0.72 -11.51
N LEU A 62 -7.08 -0.09 -12.22
CA LEU A 62 -6.42 -1.26 -11.64
C LEU A 62 -5.53 -0.88 -10.45
N TYR A 63 -4.64 0.11 -10.61
CA TYR A 63 -3.78 0.57 -9.52
C TYR A 63 -4.57 1.09 -8.32
N ARG A 64 -5.65 1.83 -8.56
CA ARG A 64 -6.56 2.28 -7.51
C ARG A 64 -7.10 1.11 -6.69
N VAL A 65 -7.56 0.05 -7.37
CA VAL A 65 -8.10 -1.14 -6.72
C VAL A 65 -7.02 -1.90 -5.96
N THR A 66 -5.88 -2.17 -6.59
CA THR A 66 -4.78 -2.93 -5.96
C THR A 66 -4.21 -2.18 -4.76
N GLN A 67 -4.03 -0.87 -4.86
CA GLN A 67 -3.51 -0.06 -3.76
C GLN A 67 -4.51 0.08 -2.62
N GLY A 68 -5.80 0.20 -2.92
CA GLY A 68 -6.86 0.14 -1.92
C GLY A 68 -6.89 -1.20 -1.19
N LEU A 69 -6.75 -2.32 -1.92
CA LEU A 69 -6.66 -3.67 -1.34
C LEU A 69 -5.41 -3.85 -0.47
N HIS A 70 -4.27 -3.29 -0.88
CA HIS A 70 -3.02 -3.32 -0.10
C HIS A 70 -3.21 -2.69 1.28
N VAL A 71 -3.67 -1.44 1.33
CA VAL A 71 -3.85 -0.71 2.60
C VAL A 71 -4.97 -1.33 3.44
N LEU A 72 -6.06 -1.79 2.80
CA LEU A 72 -7.15 -2.48 3.49
C LEU A 72 -6.65 -3.77 4.16
N SER A 73 -5.95 -4.62 3.42
CA SER A 73 -5.47 -5.91 3.93
C SER A 73 -4.40 -5.74 5.01
N GLY A 74 -3.51 -4.76 4.89
CA GLY A 74 -2.60 -4.36 5.96
C GLY A 74 -3.34 -3.90 7.22
N THR A 75 -4.35 -3.03 7.07
CA THR A 75 -5.17 -2.56 8.21
C THR A 75 -5.90 -3.72 8.91
N VAL A 76 -6.51 -4.61 8.13
CA VAL A 76 -7.21 -5.81 8.63
C VAL A 76 -6.26 -6.80 9.32
N ALA A 77 -5.01 -6.89 8.86
CA ALA A 77 -4.01 -7.77 9.46
C ALA A 77 -3.65 -7.38 10.90
N VAL A 78 -3.78 -6.10 11.30
CA VAL A 78 -3.46 -5.64 12.66
C VAL A 78 -4.29 -6.35 13.74
N PRO A 79 -5.63 -6.25 13.78
CA PRO A 79 -6.43 -6.96 14.78
C PRO A 79 -6.32 -8.48 14.65
N LEU A 80 -6.12 -9.02 13.45
CA LEU A 80 -5.91 -10.46 13.24
C LEU A 80 -4.59 -10.94 13.84
N LEU A 81 -3.52 -10.16 13.71
CA LEU A 81 -2.22 -10.44 14.31
C LEU A 81 -2.31 -10.39 15.83
N LEU A 82 -2.91 -9.35 16.39
CA LEU A 82 -3.11 -9.23 17.84
C LEU A 82 -3.91 -10.42 18.39
N ALA A 83 -5.00 -10.81 17.71
CA ALA A 83 -5.79 -11.98 18.09
C ALA A 83 -4.99 -13.29 17.96
N LYS A 84 -4.17 -13.42 16.93
CA LYS A 84 -3.29 -14.57 16.72
C LYS A 84 -2.26 -14.69 17.85
N LEU A 85 -1.57 -13.59 18.18
CA LEU A 85 -0.58 -13.52 19.25
C LEU A 85 -1.21 -13.82 20.61
N TRP A 86 -2.37 -13.22 20.90
CA TRP A 86 -3.13 -13.51 22.12
C TRP A 86 -3.57 -14.99 22.19
N THR A 87 -3.92 -15.59 21.06
CA THR A 87 -4.31 -17.01 21.05
C THR A 87 -3.12 -17.91 21.41
N VAL A 88 -1.90 -17.57 20.99
CA VAL A 88 -0.72 -18.44 21.14
C VAL A 88 0.24 -18.02 22.26
N TYR A 89 0.02 -16.89 22.94
CA TYR A 89 0.93 -16.38 23.98
C TYR A 89 1.25 -17.38 25.10
N PRO A 90 0.34 -18.30 25.54
CA PRO A 90 0.68 -19.29 26.56
C PRO A 90 1.90 -20.15 26.20
N LYS A 91 2.15 -20.36 24.90
CA LYS A 91 3.31 -21.12 24.40
C LYS A 91 4.65 -20.44 24.69
N LEU A 92 4.66 -19.14 24.98
CA LEU A 92 5.85 -18.43 25.45
C LEU A 92 6.31 -18.96 26.82
N PHE A 93 5.37 -19.46 27.63
CA PHE A 93 5.63 -20.05 28.96
C PHE A 93 5.85 -21.57 28.93
N ALA A 94 5.95 -22.17 27.74
CA ALA A 94 6.30 -23.58 27.62
C ALA A 94 7.76 -23.79 28.05
N LYS A 95 8.01 -24.76 28.95
CA LYS A 95 9.35 -25.07 29.43
C LYS A 95 10.20 -25.65 28.29
N LEU A 96 11.46 -25.24 28.23
CA LEU A 96 12.42 -25.85 27.31
C LEU A 96 12.78 -27.25 27.83
N PRO A 97 12.90 -28.26 26.95
CA PRO A 97 13.38 -29.57 27.36
C PRO A 97 14.76 -29.46 28.03
N TRP A 98 14.90 -30.10 29.21
CA TRP A 98 16.17 -30.23 29.93
C TRP A 98 16.42 -31.71 30.21
N PRO A 99 17.64 -32.25 29.99
CA PRO A 99 18.88 -31.57 29.58
C PRO A 99 18.90 -31.12 28.11
N PRO A 100 19.87 -30.28 27.69
CA PRO A 100 20.03 -29.86 26.29
C PRO A 100 20.10 -31.07 25.34
N SER A 101 19.30 -31.02 24.28
CA SER A 101 19.18 -32.09 23.28
C SER A 101 18.95 -31.51 21.88
N ARG A 102 19.03 -32.36 20.84
CA ARG A 102 18.67 -31.95 19.46
C ARG A 102 17.24 -31.39 19.39
N GLN A 103 16.33 -31.92 20.19
CA GLN A 103 14.96 -31.43 20.30
C GLN A 103 14.89 -30.06 20.99
N ALA A 104 15.71 -29.83 22.03
CA ALA A 104 15.82 -28.51 22.65
C ALA A 104 16.35 -27.46 21.64
N LEU A 105 17.36 -27.82 20.84
CA LEU A 105 17.89 -26.95 19.78
C LEU A 105 16.83 -26.64 18.72
N ALA A 106 16.10 -27.64 18.23
CA ALA A 106 15.00 -27.45 17.27
C ALA A 106 13.92 -26.50 17.82
N ASN A 107 13.56 -26.63 19.10
CA ASN A 107 12.60 -25.74 19.76
C ASN A 107 13.12 -24.29 19.87
N VAL A 108 14.41 -24.09 20.14
CA VAL A 108 15.02 -22.75 20.16
C VAL A 108 15.00 -22.13 18.77
N LEU A 109 15.43 -22.88 17.74
CA LEU A 109 15.42 -22.40 16.36
C LEU A 109 14.01 -22.06 15.87
N GLU A 110 13.02 -22.88 16.24
CA GLU A 110 11.61 -22.58 15.96
C GLU A 110 11.18 -21.25 16.61
N ARG A 111 11.51 -21.03 17.88
CA ARG A 111 11.17 -19.79 18.58
C ARG A 111 11.85 -18.58 17.98
N LEU A 112 13.12 -18.70 17.57
CA LEU A 112 13.85 -17.63 16.88
C LEU A 112 13.20 -17.30 15.53
N SER A 113 12.82 -18.33 14.75
CA SER A 113 12.09 -18.14 13.49
C SER A 113 10.75 -17.42 13.70
N ILE A 114 10.00 -17.79 14.74
CA ILE A 114 8.75 -17.12 15.10
C ILE A 114 9.00 -15.67 15.55
N LEU A 115 10.06 -15.42 16.32
CA LEU A 115 10.44 -14.07 16.74
C LEU A 115 10.74 -13.18 15.52
N VAL A 116 11.49 -13.68 14.54
CA VAL A 116 11.74 -12.96 13.28
C VAL A 116 10.44 -12.66 12.56
N LEU A 117 9.55 -13.65 12.39
CA LEU A 117 8.26 -13.46 11.73
C LEU A 117 7.39 -12.40 12.43
N VAL A 118 7.26 -12.50 13.76
CA VAL A 118 6.41 -11.59 14.55
C VAL A 118 6.98 -10.17 14.55
N SER A 119 8.29 -10.03 14.76
CA SER A 119 8.96 -8.72 14.75
C SER A 119 8.89 -8.06 13.37
N ALA A 120 9.17 -8.81 12.30
CA ALA A 120 9.09 -8.29 10.94
C ALA A 120 7.65 -7.87 10.58
N LEU A 121 6.66 -8.72 10.88
CA LEU A 121 5.26 -8.40 10.59
C LEU A 121 4.74 -7.22 11.42
N ALA A 122 5.10 -7.13 12.70
CA ALA A 122 4.73 -5.99 13.53
C ALA A 122 5.36 -4.69 13.03
N LEU A 123 6.66 -4.72 12.67
CA LEU A 123 7.36 -3.57 12.12
C LEU A 123 6.78 -3.14 10.77
N GLU A 124 6.54 -4.07 9.85
CA GLU A 124 5.95 -3.82 8.53
C GLU A 124 4.58 -3.15 8.64
N LEU A 125 3.68 -3.70 9.48
CA LEU A 125 2.36 -3.12 9.70
C LEU A 125 2.44 -1.73 10.35
N PHE A 126 3.41 -1.53 11.26
CA PHE A 126 3.62 -0.24 11.92
C PHE A 126 4.11 0.81 10.93
N ILE A 127 5.19 0.54 10.18
CA ILE A 127 5.71 1.51 9.21
C ILE A 127 4.71 1.75 8.07
N GLY A 128 3.97 0.73 7.64
CA GLY A 128 2.92 0.86 6.64
C GLY A 128 1.76 1.75 7.11
N PHE A 129 1.31 1.56 8.36
CA PHE A 129 0.31 2.43 8.97
C PHE A 129 0.82 3.88 9.08
N VAL A 130 2.02 4.07 9.60
CA VAL A 130 2.62 5.39 9.77
C VAL A 130 2.86 6.09 8.42
N ASN A 131 3.17 5.34 7.36
CA ASN A 131 3.23 5.84 5.98
C ASN A 131 1.88 6.40 5.50
N THR A 132 0.74 5.82 5.90
CA THR A 132 -0.58 6.41 5.59
C THR A 132 -0.78 7.79 6.24
N LEU A 133 -0.07 8.06 7.33
CA LEU A 133 -0.04 9.36 8.02
C LEU A 133 1.01 10.33 7.45
N GLN A 134 1.81 9.90 6.46
CA GLN A 134 2.97 10.63 5.92
C GLN A 134 4.00 11.09 6.96
N TRP A 135 4.07 10.38 8.07
CA TRP A 135 5.02 10.70 9.12
C TRP A 135 6.22 9.76 8.99
N TYR A 136 7.41 10.28 8.72
CA TYR A 136 8.62 9.45 8.60
C TYR A 136 9.66 9.89 9.64
N PRO A 137 9.48 9.50 10.92
CA PRO A 137 10.41 9.88 12.00
C PRO A 137 11.75 9.14 11.93
N TRP A 138 12.00 8.37 10.87
CA TRP A 138 13.17 7.53 10.70
C TRP A 138 14.06 8.00 9.55
N PRO A 139 15.38 7.74 9.63
CA PRO A 139 16.34 8.18 8.61
C PRO A 139 16.45 7.22 7.41
N PHE A 140 15.82 6.05 7.47
CA PHE A 140 15.96 5.02 6.43
C PHE A 140 14.91 5.17 5.31
N PRO A 141 15.20 4.68 4.08
CA PRO A 141 14.30 4.88 2.96
C PRO A 141 13.13 3.88 3.01
N PHE A 142 11.93 4.40 3.27
CA PHE A 142 10.72 3.62 3.51
C PHE A 142 10.45 2.55 2.46
N LYS A 143 10.49 2.89 1.16
CA LYS A 143 10.12 1.97 0.07
C LYS A 143 11.00 0.72 0.04
N GLN A 144 12.31 0.89 0.15
CA GLN A 144 13.30 -0.19 0.12
C GLN A 144 13.18 -1.05 1.38
N THR A 145 13.04 -0.42 2.55
CA THR A 145 12.87 -1.14 3.82
C THR A 145 11.59 -1.97 3.83
N HIS A 146 10.46 -1.38 3.44
CA HIS A 146 9.16 -2.04 3.38
C HIS A 146 9.16 -3.21 2.37
N TYR A 147 9.80 -3.03 1.21
CA TYR A 147 9.96 -4.12 0.23
C TYR A 147 10.80 -5.29 0.76
N ALA A 148 11.94 -4.99 1.41
CA ALA A 148 12.81 -6.03 1.97
C ALA A 148 12.14 -6.78 3.14
N LEU A 149 11.46 -6.07 4.03
CA LEU A 149 10.72 -6.65 5.15
C LEU A 149 9.59 -7.57 4.65
N ALA A 150 8.88 -7.20 3.59
CA ALA A 150 7.86 -8.05 2.98
C ALA A 150 8.41 -9.43 2.58
N TRP A 151 9.60 -9.50 1.97
CA TRP A 151 10.25 -10.77 1.62
C TRP A 151 10.73 -11.56 2.84
N ILE A 152 11.24 -10.88 3.88
CA ILE A 152 11.59 -11.53 5.16
C ILE A 152 10.34 -12.17 5.77
N ILE A 153 9.20 -11.48 5.76
CA ILE A 153 7.92 -11.99 6.27
C ILE A 153 7.48 -13.22 5.48
N VAL A 154 7.49 -13.17 4.14
CA VAL A 154 7.09 -14.32 3.32
C VAL A 154 8.00 -15.52 3.58
N GLY A 155 9.32 -15.33 3.59
CA GLY A 155 10.27 -16.40 3.89
C GLY A 155 10.05 -17.01 5.29
N ALA A 156 9.93 -16.16 6.32
CA ALA A 156 9.69 -16.62 7.69
C ALA A 156 8.32 -17.28 7.85
N LEU A 157 7.30 -16.82 7.12
CA LEU A 157 5.97 -17.42 7.11
C LEU A 157 5.99 -18.81 6.47
N LEU A 158 6.70 -19.01 5.36
CA LEU A 158 6.86 -20.32 4.72
C LEU A 158 7.57 -21.32 5.64
N VAL A 159 8.63 -20.89 6.33
CA VAL A 159 9.30 -21.71 7.36
C VAL A 159 8.32 -22.05 8.48
N HIS A 160 7.58 -21.06 9.01
CA HIS A 160 6.60 -21.27 10.06
C HIS A 160 5.51 -22.28 9.66
N LEU A 161 4.94 -22.13 8.46
CA LEU A 161 3.91 -23.03 7.93
C LEU A 161 4.45 -24.44 7.74
N SER A 162 5.70 -24.59 7.26
CA SER A 162 6.34 -25.89 7.07
C SER A 162 6.55 -26.61 8.40
N VAL A 163 7.09 -25.91 9.40
CA VAL A 163 7.32 -26.48 10.74
C VAL A 163 5.99 -26.84 11.44
N LYS A 164 4.94 -26.03 11.24
CA LYS A 164 3.63 -26.25 11.87
C LYS A 164 2.66 -27.08 11.04
N LEU A 165 3.06 -27.56 9.87
CA LEU A 165 2.19 -28.31 8.98
C LEU A 165 1.51 -29.52 9.65
N PRO A 166 2.21 -30.38 10.43
CA PRO A 166 1.56 -31.52 11.10
C PRO A 166 0.47 -31.08 12.07
N LEU A 167 0.73 -30.01 12.85
CA LEU A 167 -0.23 -29.45 13.79
C LEU A 167 -1.44 -28.84 13.06
N ILE A 168 -1.19 -28.13 11.95
CA ILE A 168 -2.22 -27.51 11.11
C ILE A 168 -3.13 -28.58 10.52
N VAL A 169 -2.57 -29.65 9.96
CA VAL A 169 -3.31 -30.77 9.36
C VAL A 169 -4.16 -31.47 10.43
N ALA A 170 -3.56 -31.83 11.56
CA ALA A 170 -4.26 -32.52 12.65
C ALA A 170 -5.46 -31.71 13.19
N HIS A 171 -5.39 -30.38 13.15
CA HIS A 171 -6.43 -29.50 13.69
C HIS A 171 -7.16 -28.68 12.60
N TRP A 172 -7.08 -29.09 11.33
CA TRP A 172 -7.68 -28.37 10.20
C TRP A 172 -9.21 -28.40 10.21
N ARG A 173 -9.80 -29.48 10.71
CA ARG A 173 -11.25 -29.65 10.90
C ARG A 173 -11.65 -30.03 12.32
N ALA A 174 -10.68 -30.19 13.22
CA ALA A 174 -10.92 -30.62 14.59
C ALA A 174 -11.91 -29.71 15.33
N THR A 175 -12.79 -30.34 16.10
CA THR A 175 -13.61 -29.67 17.11
C THR A 175 -12.78 -29.60 18.39
N PRO A 176 -12.55 -28.41 18.98
CA PRO A 176 -11.86 -28.33 20.27
C PRO A 176 -12.67 -29.13 21.29
N GLU A 177 -12.03 -30.09 21.95
CA GLU A 177 -12.66 -30.81 23.04
C GLU A 177 -12.91 -29.87 24.22
N PRO A 178 -14.00 -30.07 24.99
CA PRO A 178 -14.20 -29.35 26.24
C PRO A 178 -13.03 -29.66 27.18
N VAL A 179 -12.30 -28.64 27.62
CA VAL A 179 -11.26 -28.83 28.64
C VAL A 179 -11.97 -29.10 29.96
N ALA A 180 -11.83 -30.31 30.52
CA ALA A 180 -12.53 -30.78 31.72
C ALA A 180 -12.41 -29.81 32.92
N ASP A 181 -11.31 -29.05 32.98
CA ASP A 181 -10.97 -28.08 34.02
C ASP A 181 -11.09 -26.60 33.57
N SER A 182 -11.71 -26.32 32.43
CA SER A 182 -11.93 -24.94 32.00
C SER A 182 -13.06 -24.30 32.82
N LEU A 183 -12.80 -23.09 33.33
CA LEU A 183 -13.86 -22.30 33.98
C LEU A 183 -15.05 -22.18 33.02
N PRO A 184 -16.29 -22.39 33.50
CA PRO A 184 -17.49 -22.27 32.68
C PRO A 184 -17.50 -20.95 31.90
N PRO A 185 -18.03 -20.90 30.68
CA PRO A 185 -18.19 -19.66 29.91
C PRO A 185 -18.92 -18.55 30.67
N ALA A 186 -19.73 -18.91 31.67
CA ALA A 186 -20.41 -18.01 32.58
C ALA A 186 -19.46 -17.19 33.48
N ILE A 187 -18.24 -17.67 33.75
CA ILE A 187 -17.24 -17.01 34.60
C ILE A 187 -16.20 -16.26 33.74
N THR A 188 -15.86 -16.79 32.55
CA THR A 188 -14.85 -16.19 31.64
C THR A 188 -15.42 -15.18 30.64
N GLY A 189 -16.74 -15.17 30.43
CA GLY A 189 -17.46 -14.20 29.58
C GLY A 189 -17.27 -14.34 28.06
N LEU A 190 -16.20 -15.01 27.60
CA LEU A 190 -15.81 -15.07 26.18
C LEU A 190 -15.84 -16.50 25.62
N THR A 191 -16.82 -16.80 24.76
CA THR A 191 -16.86 -18.07 24.01
C THR A 191 -16.06 -17.96 22.71
N ARG A 192 -15.69 -19.10 22.10
CA ARG A 192 -15.04 -19.13 20.77
C ARG A 192 -15.85 -18.38 19.70
N ARG A 193 -17.18 -18.53 19.71
CA ARG A 193 -18.07 -17.82 18.78
C ARG A 193 -18.02 -16.31 19.01
N ARG A 194 -18.01 -15.87 20.28
CA ARG A 194 -17.84 -14.46 20.63
C ARG A 194 -16.46 -13.95 20.20
N LEU A 195 -15.37 -14.67 20.48
CA LEU A 195 -14.03 -14.32 20.02
C LEU A 195 -13.97 -14.11 18.51
N PHE A 196 -14.46 -15.07 17.71
CA PHE A 196 -14.46 -14.93 16.26
C PHE A 196 -15.30 -13.76 15.77
N ARG A 197 -16.47 -13.51 16.37
CA ARG A 197 -17.29 -12.33 16.04
C ARG A 197 -16.60 -11.02 16.43
N THR A 198 -15.95 -10.96 17.59
CA THR A 198 -15.19 -9.79 18.03
C THR A 198 -14.01 -9.51 17.11
N VAL A 199 -13.23 -10.54 16.76
CA VAL A 199 -12.09 -10.41 15.85
C VAL A 199 -12.56 -10.01 14.44
N ALA A 200 -13.59 -10.66 13.91
CA ALA A 200 -14.15 -10.31 12.61
C ALA A 200 -14.76 -8.90 12.62
N GLY A 201 -15.45 -8.51 13.69
CA GLY A 201 -16.01 -7.17 13.86
C GLY A 201 -14.93 -6.09 13.96
N ALA A 202 -13.86 -6.33 14.73
CA ALA A 202 -12.73 -5.42 14.84
C ALA A 202 -11.98 -5.28 13.51
N ALA A 203 -11.75 -6.40 12.80
CA ALA A 203 -11.16 -6.39 11.46
C ALA A 203 -12.03 -5.64 10.45
N ALA A 204 -13.35 -5.89 10.45
CA ALA A 204 -14.29 -5.19 9.57
C ALA A 204 -14.35 -3.71 9.89
N LEU A 205 -14.41 -3.33 11.17
CA LEU A 205 -14.40 -1.93 11.60
C LEU A 205 -13.12 -1.21 11.16
N ALA A 206 -11.95 -1.79 11.45
CA ALA A 206 -10.67 -1.24 11.02
C ALA A 206 -10.61 -1.08 9.50
N GLY A 207 -11.05 -2.11 8.76
CA GLY A 207 -11.17 -2.06 7.31
C GLY A 207 -12.08 -0.95 6.81
N ILE A 208 -13.31 -0.84 7.32
CA ILE A 208 -14.30 0.18 6.92
C ILE A 208 -13.75 1.59 7.15
N THR A 209 -13.12 1.82 8.31
CA THR A 209 -12.53 3.14 8.62
C THR A 209 -11.36 3.51 7.70
N SER A 210 -10.71 2.51 7.08
CA SER A 210 -9.61 2.68 6.14
C SER A 210 -10.10 2.84 4.68
N VAL A 211 -11.11 2.06 4.25
CA VAL A 211 -11.64 2.05 2.87
C VAL A 211 -12.21 3.41 2.44
N GLY A 212 -12.74 4.21 3.36
CA GLY A 212 -13.32 5.52 3.05
C GLY A 212 -12.34 6.52 2.42
N GLN A 213 -11.02 6.24 2.45
CA GLN A 213 -9.98 6.99 1.74
C GLN A 213 -9.91 6.68 0.23
N SER A 214 -10.33 5.49 -0.17
CA SER A 214 -10.24 4.98 -1.55
C SER A 214 -11.59 4.88 -2.26
N VAL A 215 -12.68 4.90 -1.50
CA VAL A 215 -14.05 4.86 -2.01
C VAL A 215 -14.76 6.14 -1.58
N PRO A 216 -14.92 7.12 -2.48
CA PRO A 216 -15.51 8.42 -2.15
C PRO A 216 -16.91 8.31 -1.53
N ALA A 217 -17.70 7.29 -1.93
CA ALA A 217 -19.01 6.99 -1.37
C ALA A 217 -19.00 6.60 0.12
N LEU A 218 -17.85 6.17 0.65
CA LEU A 218 -17.65 5.78 2.05
C LEU A 218 -16.90 6.87 2.85
N GLY A 219 -16.74 8.07 2.29
CA GLY A 219 -16.09 9.21 2.95
C GLY A 219 -16.64 9.55 4.36
N PRO A 220 -17.96 9.51 4.63
CA PRO A 220 -18.51 9.84 5.95
C PRO A 220 -18.12 8.88 7.08
N VAL A 221 -17.78 7.62 6.78
CA VAL A 221 -17.37 6.60 7.76
C VAL A 221 -15.84 6.50 7.91
N ALA A 222 -15.09 7.29 7.15
CA ALA A 222 -13.63 7.35 7.14
C ALA A 222 -13.07 8.19 8.31
N VAL A 223 -13.52 7.94 9.54
CA VAL A 223 -13.16 8.77 10.72
C VAL A 223 -11.65 8.75 11.01
N LEU A 224 -10.99 7.64 10.71
CA LEU A 224 -9.54 7.45 10.89
C LEU A 224 -8.75 7.67 9.60
N ALA A 225 -9.40 8.19 8.56
CA ALA A 225 -8.72 8.51 7.31
C ALA A 225 -7.78 9.70 7.49
N PRO A 226 -6.47 9.55 7.27
CA PRO A 226 -5.52 10.66 7.33
C PRO A 226 -5.85 11.73 6.29
N ARG A 227 -6.51 11.35 5.18
CA ARG A 227 -6.96 12.26 4.13
C ARG A 227 -8.41 12.04 3.77
N LYS A 228 -9.17 13.14 3.68
CA LYS A 228 -10.51 13.16 3.12
C LYS A 228 -10.42 13.34 1.60
N PRO A 229 -10.95 12.42 0.78
CA PRO A 229 -10.79 12.44 -0.68
C PRO A 229 -11.33 13.70 -1.39
N ASN A 230 -12.15 14.52 -0.74
CA ASN A 230 -12.75 15.72 -1.33
C ASN A 230 -12.18 17.03 -0.75
N VAL A 231 -11.11 16.96 0.05
CA VAL A 231 -10.52 18.14 0.70
C VAL A 231 -9.21 18.52 0.01
N GLY A 232 -9.20 19.72 -0.58
CA GLY A 232 -8.07 20.29 -1.30
C GLY A 232 -8.57 21.24 -2.41
N PRO A 233 -7.65 21.97 -3.08
CA PRO A 233 -8.02 22.82 -4.20
C PRO A 233 -8.77 22.03 -5.27
N GLN A 234 -9.77 22.64 -5.90
CA GLN A 234 -10.54 22.03 -7.00
C GLN A 234 -11.21 20.68 -6.65
N GLY A 235 -11.41 20.38 -5.36
CA GLY A 235 -12.06 19.16 -4.88
C GLY A 235 -11.19 17.90 -4.99
N LEU A 236 -9.86 18.05 -5.02
CA LEU A 236 -8.91 16.94 -5.11
C LEU A 236 -7.83 17.07 -4.00
N PRO A 237 -7.43 15.99 -3.32
CA PRO A 237 -6.41 16.05 -2.28
C PRO A 237 -5.02 16.30 -2.88
N VAL A 238 -4.18 17.00 -2.12
CA VAL A 238 -2.79 17.30 -2.48
C VAL A 238 -1.86 16.43 -1.65
N ASN A 239 -0.97 15.68 -2.32
CA ASN A 239 0.04 14.87 -1.62
C ASN A 239 1.21 15.71 -1.10
N ARG A 240 1.78 16.48 -2.00
CA ARG A 240 2.97 17.32 -1.82
C ARG A 240 2.61 18.69 -2.36
N THR A 241 2.73 19.74 -1.56
CA THR A 241 2.34 21.09 -1.99
C THR A 241 3.39 21.68 -2.93
N ALA A 242 3.05 22.77 -3.62
CA ALA A 242 4.01 23.53 -4.41
C ALA A 242 5.12 24.12 -3.55
N HIS A 243 4.75 24.57 -2.34
CA HIS A 243 5.70 25.02 -1.32
C HIS A 243 6.73 23.93 -0.98
N ASP A 244 6.29 22.72 -0.67
CA ASP A 244 7.18 21.59 -0.31
C ASP A 244 8.09 21.16 -1.48
N ALA A 245 7.67 21.42 -2.71
CA ALA A 245 8.44 21.15 -3.93
C ALA A 245 9.36 22.32 -4.34
N GLY A 246 9.38 23.42 -3.59
CA GLY A 246 10.15 24.62 -3.93
C GLY A 246 9.64 25.34 -5.19
N VAL A 247 8.38 25.14 -5.56
CA VAL A 247 7.70 25.79 -6.69
C VAL A 247 6.85 26.93 -6.15
N THR A 248 7.42 28.13 -6.11
CA THR A 248 6.78 29.32 -5.54
C THR A 248 5.84 30.06 -6.50
N GLY A 249 5.89 29.71 -7.80
CA GLY A 249 5.06 30.30 -8.83
C GLY A 249 5.56 29.96 -10.23
N ILE A 250 4.81 30.37 -11.24
CA ILE A 250 5.13 30.17 -12.65
C ILE A 250 5.38 31.55 -13.27
N GLY A 251 6.64 31.79 -13.66
CA GLY A 251 7.02 33.06 -14.30
C GLY A 251 6.41 33.22 -15.70
N PRO A 252 6.33 34.46 -16.22
CA PRO A 252 5.83 34.73 -17.57
C PRO A 252 6.65 34.04 -18.67
N ASP A 253 7.90 33.72 -18.35
CA ASP A 253 8.87 33.12 -19.26
C ASP A 253 8.76 31.59 -19.30
N TRP A 254 7.82 31.01 -18.57
CA TRP A 254 7.61 29.57 -18.59
C TRP A 254 7.36 29.07 -20.02
N ARG A 255 8.01 27.96 -20.36
CA ARG A 255 7.86 27.27 -21.62
C ARG A 255 7.74 25.78 -21.38
N PHE A 256 6.89 25.15 -22.16
CA PHE A 256 6.86 23.71 -22.28
C PHE A 256 7.70 23.29 -23.47
N THR A 257 8.66 22.40 -23.24
CA THR A 257 9.60 21.94 -24.27
C THR A 257 9.44 20.44 -24.52
N ILE A 258 9.57 20.03 -25.78
CA ILE A 258 9.64 18.63 -26.17
C ILE A 258 10.99 18.42 -26.83
N LYS A 259 11.83 17.60 -26.21
CA LYS A 259 13.08 17.13 -26.80
C LYS A 259 12.82 15.80 -27.49
N GLY A 260 12.78 15.81 -28.81
CA GLY A 260 12.60 14.62 -29.63
C GLY A 260 13.37 14.77 -30.94
N PRO A 261 13.00 14.03 -32.01
CA PRO A 261 13.61 14.19 -33.33
C PRO A 261 13.58 15.65 -33.82
N GLN A 262 12.50 16.37 -33.53
CA GLN A 262 12.43 17.83 -33.60
C GLN A 262 12.27 18.43 -32.20
N GLU A 263 13.05 19.46 -31.88
CA GLU A 263 12.82 20.22 -30.65
C GLU A 263 11.65 21.20 -30.83
N LEU A 264 10.67 21.14 -29.92
CA LEU A 264 9.52 22.03 -29.90
C LEU A 264 9.46 22.80 -28.59
N SER A 265 8.97 24.04 -28.64
CA SER A 265 8.80 24.91 -27.48
C SER A 265 7.51 25.69 -27.60
N TYR A 266 6.68 25.63 -26.56
CA TYR A 266 5.36 26.25 -26.51
C TYR A 266 5.23 27.18 -25.30
N THR A 267 4.60 28.33 -25.49
CA THR A 267 4.00 29.09 -24.40
C THR A 267 2.75 28.39 -23.88
N LEU A 268 2.27 28.77 -22.70
CA LEU A 268 1.01 28.24 -22.17
C LEU A 268 -0.17 28.55 -23.10
N ASP A 269 -0.22 29.74 -23.68
CA ASP A 269 -1.28 30.11 -24.61
C ASP A 269 -1.24 29.29 -25.90
N GLN A 270 -0.04 29.02 -26.43
CA GLN A 270 0.11 28.13 -27.58
C GLN A 270 -0.36 26.70 -27.25
N LEU A 271 -0.04 26.18 -26.06
CA LEU A 271 -0.56 24.87 -25.62
C LEU A 271 -2.09 24.84 -25.56
N ARG A 272 -2.73 25.92 -25.10
CA ARG A 272 -4.20 26.03 -25.03
C ARG A 272 -4.84 26.01 -26.43
N GLN A 273 -4.13 26.43 -27.47
CA GLN A 273 -4.62 26.40 -28.86
C GLN A 273 -4.43 25.04 -29.54
N LEU A 274 -3.63 24.13 -28.99
CA LEU A 274 -3.53 22.77 -29.51
C LEU A 274 -4.83 21.99 -29.27
N PRO A 275 -5.11 20.92 -30.05
CA PRO A 275 -6.29 20.08 -29.85
C PRO A 275 -6.39 19.54 -28.41
N GLN A 276 -7.45 19.94 -27.70
CA GLN A 276 -7.70 19.53 -26.33
C GLN A 276 -8.49 18.20 -26.27
N SER A 277 -8.25 17.41 -25.24
CA SER A 277 -8.89 16.14 -24.95
C SER A 277 -9.27 16.07 -23.47
N ARG A 278 -10.25 15.20 -23.16
CA ARG A 278 -10.77 15.02 -21.80
C ARG A 278 -10.63 13.57 -21.36
N SER A 279 -10.16 13.39 -20.13
CA SER A 279 -10.00 12.07 -19.49
C SER A 279 -10.61 12.07 -18.09
N ALA A 280 -11.48 11.10 -17.80
CA ALA A 280 -11.96 10.84 -16.45
C ALA A 280 -11.08 9.75 -15.81
N LEU A 281 -10.14 10.16 -14.95
CA LEU A 281 -9.13 9.28 -14.36
C LEU A 281 -9.00 9.53 -12.85
N PRO A 282 -8.76 8.48 -12.05
CA PRO A 282 -8.41 8.66 -10.65
C PRO A 282 -6.96 9.12 -10.49
N ILE A 283 -6.71 9.91 -9.45
CA ILE A 283 -5.41 9.92 -8.78
C ILE A 283 -5.49 8.90 -7.66
N ALA A 284 -4.57 7.94 -7.66
CA ALA A 284 -4.45 6.92 -6.62
C ALA A 284 -3.05 6.97 -6.03
N CYS A 285 -2.97 7.23 -4.73
CA CYS A 285 -1.71 7.47 -4.04
C CYS A 285 -1.19 6.22 -3.35
N VAL A 286 0.13 6.13 -3.18
CA VAL A 286 0.80 5.01 -2.50
C VAL A 286 0.39 4.87 -1.02
N GLU A 287 -0.16 5.92 -0.42
CA GLU A 287 -0.68 5.90 0.95
C GLU A 287 -2.11 5.31 1.07
N GLY A 288 -2.74 4.96 -0.05
CA GLY A 288 -4.03 4.25 -0.05
C GLY A 288 -5.28 5.11 -0.25
N TRP A 289 -5.13 6.43 -0.42
CA TRP A 289 -6.25 7.29 -0.83
C TRP A 289 -6.33 7.39 -2.34
N SER A 290 -7.55 7.56 -2.86
CA SER A 290 -7.77 7.81 -4.28
C SER A 290 -9.02 8.64 -4.53
N GLN A 291 -8.99 9.43 -5.60
CA GLN A 291 -10.10 10.29 -5.98
C GLN A 291 -10.21 10.41 -7.50
N GLY A 292 -11.43 10.24 -8.02
CA GLY A 292 -11.76 10.44 -9.43
C GLY A 292 -11.81 11.93 -9.79
N ALA A 293 -11.28 12.29 -10.94
CA ALA A 293 -11.32 13.65 -11.44
C ALA A 293 -11.49 13.71 -12.96
N ARG A 294 -11.90 14.88 -13.46
CA ARG A 294 -11.95 15.20 -14.89
C ARG A 294 -10.75 16.04 -15.26
N TRP A 295 -9.93 15.54 -16.17
CA TRP A 295 -8.72 16.17 -16.66
C TRP A 295 -8.94 16.66 -18.09
N GLU A 296 -8.44 17.85 -18.41
CA GLU A 296 -8.45 18.37 -19.78
C GLU A 296 -7.06 18.89 -20.16
N GLY A 297 -6.63 18.59 -21.38
CA GLY A 297 -5.31 18.93 -21.87
C GLY A 297 -4.99 18.26 -23.21
N ILE A 298 -3.72 18.20 -23.58
CA ILE A 298 -3.27 17.63 -24.85
C ILE A 298 -2.88 16.16 -24.63
N ARG A 299 -3.23 15.26 -25.56
CA ARG A 299 -2.75 13.87 -25.46
C ARG A 299 -1.25 13.82 -25.67
N ILE A 300 -0.54 13.07 -24.83
CA ILE A 300 0.93 12.96 -24.92
C ILE A 300 1.35 12.41 -26.29
N ARG A 301 0.70 11.35 -26.78
CA ARG A 301 0.95 10.82 -28.14
C ARG A 301 0.79 11.84 -29.27
N ASP A 302 -0.11 12.81 -29.12
CA ASP A 302 -0.35 13.83 -30.16
C ASP A 302 0.80 14.86 -30.14
N LEU A 303 1.29 15.22 -28.95
CA LEU A 303 2.51 16.04 -28.79
C LEU A 303 3.76 15.36 -29.35
N LEU A 304 3.91 14.05 -29.15
CA LEU A 304 5.04 13.29 -29.67
C LEU A 304 5.01 13.15 -31.20
N ARG A 305 3.82 12.99 -31.79
CA ARG A 305 3.68 13.02 -33.26
C ARG A 305 4.10 14.36 -33.85
N LEU A 306 3.80 15.48 -33.17
CA LEU A 306 4.23 16.82 -33.62
C LEU A 306 5.76 16.97 -33.65
N CYS A 307 6.50 16.30 -32.75
CA CYS A 307 7.97 16.33 -32.74
C CYS A 307 8.61 15.23 -33.59
N GLY A 308 7.82 14.45 -34.33
CA GLY A 308 8.30 13.36 -35.19
C GLY A 308 8.73 12.10 -34.44
N ALA A 309 8.40 11.94 -33.16
CA ALA A 309 8.74 10.74 -32.41
C ALA A 309 7.88 9.53 -32.85
N PRO A 310 8.48 8.34 -32.97
CA PRO A 310 7.76 7.13 -33.39
C PRO A 310 6.76 6.66 -32.33
N GLU A 311 5.73 5.92 -32.76
CA GLU A 311 4.88 5.16 -31.82
C GLU A 311 5.73 4.16 -31.04
N GLY A 312 5.34 3.87 -29.80
CA GLY A 312 6.13 3.02 -28.91
C GLY A 312 7.31 3.73 -28.22
N SER A 313 7.42 5.06 -28.36
CA SER A 313 8.47 5.85 -27.69
C SER A 313 8.32 5.84 -26.17
N ARG A 314 9.46 5.84 -25.47
CA ARG A 314 9.54 6.15 -24.03
C ARG A 314 9.77 7.65 -23.82
N VAL A 315 9.23 8.20 -22.75
CA VAL A 315 9.37 9.64 -22.45
C VAL A 315 9.82 9.86 -21.02
N ARG A 316 10.88 10.66 -20.82
CA ARG A 316 11.17 11.27 -19.53
C ARG A 316 10.33 12.53 -19.37
N VAL A 317 9.60 12.61 -18.27
CA VAL A 317 8.82 13.77 -17.86
C VAL A 317 9.64 14.54 -16.84
N VAL A 318 9.82 15.85 -17.05
CA VAL A 318 10.66 16.70 -16.19
C VAL A 318 9.83 17.80 -15.55
N SER A 319 9.92 17.86 -14.22
CA SER A 319 9.24 18.82 -13.34
C SER A 319 10.13 20.03 -13.05
N MET A 320 9.49 21.16 -12.73
CA MET A 320 10.17 22.33 -12.16
C MET A 320 10.53 22.18 -10.67
N GLU A 321 10.12 21.08 -10.03
CA GLU A 321 10.42 20.79 -8.62
C GLU A 321 11.93 20.89 -8.33
N LYS A 322 12.27 21.63 -7.27
CA LYS A 322 13.66 21.86 -6.87
C LYS A 322 14.08 20.84 -5.81
N GLY A 323 14.91 19.89 -6.22
CA GLY A 323 15.43 18.84 -5.36
C GLY A 323 14.41 17.73 -5.07
N GLY A 324 14.90 16.59 -4.59
CA GLY A 324 14.08 15.40 -4.30
C GLY A 324 13.91 14.44 -5.47
N PHE A 325 13.34 13.27 -5.18
CA PHE A 325 13.21 12.14 -6.11
C PHE A 325 12.11 12.32 -7.18
N TYR A 326 11.28 13.36 -7.09
CA TYR A 326 10.10 13.55 -7.95
C TYR A 326 10.29 14.59 -9.07
N GLY A 327 11.52 15.12 -9.21
CA GLY A 327 11.88 16.04 -10.29
C GLY A 327 11.77 15.43 -11.69
N THR A 328 11.83 14.10 -11.80
CA THR A 328 11.65 13.38 -13.06
C THR A 328 10.83 12.11 -12.86
N SER A 329 10.13 11.68 -13.92
CA SER A 329 9.56 10.33 -14.02
C SER A 329 9.68 9.82 -15.44
N GLU A 330 9.56 8.51 -15.66
CA GLU A 330 9.57 7.92 -17.00
C GLU A 330 8.22 7.35 -17.35
N LEU A 331 7.66 7.75 -18.49
CA LEU A 331 6.41 7.28 -19.05
C LEU A 331 6.70 6.20 -20.10
N PRO A 332 6.37 4.92 -19.81
CA PRO A 332 6.58 3.81 -20.75
C PRO A 332 5.67 3.90 -21.98
N PRO A 333 5.98 3.15 -23.05
CA PRO A 333 5.27 3.21 -24.33
C PRO A 333 3.76 3.01 -24.20
N GLU A 334 3.35 2.01 -23.42
CA GLU A 334 1.94 1.67 -23.24
C GLU A 334 1.11 2.76 -22.54
N PHE A 335 1.77 3.65 -21.80
CA PHE A 335 1.13 4.82 -21.22
C PHE A 335 1.24 6.03 -22.14
N VAL A 336 2.35 6.19 -22.88
CA VAL A 336 2.53 7.23 -23.89
C VAL A 336 1.45 7.14 -24.97
N ASP A 337 1.23 5.94 -25.49
CA ASP A 337 0.32 5.69 -26.62
C ASP A 337 -1.16 5.63 -26.20
N ASP A 338 -1.45 5.53 -24.90
CA ASP A 338 -2.82 5.47 -24.40
C ASP A 338 -3.58 6.79 -24.66
N PRO A 339 -4.76 6.74 -25.30
CA PRO A 339 -5.54 7.94 -25.65
C PRO A 339 -6.05 8.75 -24.45
N LEU A 340 -6.04 8.19 -23.24
CA LEU A 340 -6.41 8.89 -22.01
C LEU A 340 -5.23 9.59 -21.31
N THR A 341 -4.00 9.34 -21.75
CA THR A 341 -2.82 9.98 -21.16
C THR A 341 -2.67 11.42 -21.66
N LEU A 342 -2.71 12.37 -20.73
CA LEU A 342 -2.72 13.80 -21.04
C LEU A 342 -1.53 14.52 -20.40
N LEU A 343 -1.02 15.53 -21.11
CA LEU A 343 -0.49 16.74 -20.50
C LEU A 343 -1.70 17.61 -20.13
N ALA A 344 -2.19 17.45 -18.89
CA ALA A 344 -3.35 18.16 -18.40
C ALA A 344 -3.01 19.62 -18.05
N LEU A 345 -3.89 20.54 -18.45
CA LEU A 345 -3.84 21.98 -18.16
C LEU A 345 -5.01 22.41 -17.25
N ARG A 346 -6.09 21.62 -17.22
CA ARG A 346 -7.30 21.88 -16.43
C ARG A 346 -7.70 20.65 -15.62
N LEU A 347 -8.31 20.92 -14.47
CA LEU A 347 -8.83 19.94 -13.53
C LEU A 347 -10.24 20.36 -13.11
N ASN A 348 -11.20 19.46 -13.25
CA ASN A 348 -12.59 19.64 -12.85
C ASN A 348 -13.23 20.93 -13.41
N GLY A 349 -12.90 21.28 -14.65
CA GLY A 349 -13.46 22.43 -15.36
C GLY A 349 -12.75 23.77 -15.10
N SER A 350 -11.75 23.83 -14.23
CA SER A 350 -10.94 25.04 -13.99
C SER A 350 -9.46 24.80 -14.30
N GLU A 351 -8.69 25.88 -14.44
CA GLU A 351 -7.23 25.78 -14.59
C GLU A 351 -6.62 25.10 -13.38
N LEU A 352 -5.53 24.35 -13.57
CA LEU A 352 -4.84 23.71 -12.46
C LEU A 352 -4.50 24.74 -11.38
N ALA A 353 -4.76 24.39 -10.12
CA ALA A 353 -4.18 25.08 -8.99
C ALA A 353 -2.67 24.80 -8.96
N LEU A 354 -1.89 25.71 -8.36
CA LEU A 354 -0.45 25.52 -8.23
C LEU A 354 -0.11 24.21 -7.53
N ASP A 355 -0.81 23.84 -6.45
CA ASP A 355 -0.63 22.57 -5.75
C ASP A 355 -0.99 21.32 -6.57
N HIS A 356 -1.79 21.48 -7.62
CA HIS A 356 -2.12 20.43 -8.58
C HIS A 356 -1.24 20.43 -9.82
N GLY A 357 -0.23 21.28 -9.88
CA GLY A 357 0.78 21.27 -10.92
C GLY A 357 0.58 22.32 -12.01
N TYR A 358 -0.10 23.43 -11.74
CA TYR A 358 -0.12 24.57 -12.67
C TYR A 358 1.31 24.90 -13.15
N PRO A 359 1.54 25.09 -14.45
CA PRO A 359 0.53 25.23 -15.50
C PRO A 359 0.19 23.92 -16.21
N ALA A 360 0.99 22.87 -16.03
CA ALA A 360 0.83 21.59 -16.70
C ALA A 360 1.27 20.41 -15.83
N ARG A 361 0.56 19.30 -15.94
CA ARG A 361 0.91 18.03 -15.28
C ARG A 361 0.67 16.85 -16.20
N VAL A 362 1.34 15.73 -15.94
CA VAL A 362 0.99 14.45 -16.57
C VAL A 362 -0.10 13.73 -15.77
N ILE A 363 -1.04 13.13 -16.49
CA ILE A 363 -1.99 12.15 -15.97
C ILE A 363 -2.11 10.97 -16.94
N ALA A 364 -1.89 9.75 -16.44
CA ALA A 364 -2.01 8.50 -17.19
C ALA A 364 -2.92 7.49 -16.45
N PRO A 365 -3.66 6.61 -17.15
CA PRO A 365 -4.45 5.57 -16.51
C PRO A 365 -3.57 4.53 -15.80
N ASN A 366 -4.11 3.81 -14.82
CA ASN A 366 -3.44 2.70 -14.12
C ASN A 366 -2.00 2.99 -13.61
N ARG A 367 -1.77 4.20 -13.10
CA ARG A 367 -0.42 4.63 -12.72
C ARG A 367 -0.40 5.25 -11.32
N PRO A 368 0.65 4.98 -10.51
CA PRO A 368 0.72 5.50 -9.15
C PRO A 368 0.80 7.02 -9.15
N GLY A 369 0.14 7.67 -8.19
CA GLY A 369 0.07 9.12 -8.07
C GLY A 369 1.44 9.78 -7.97
N VAL A 370 2.42 9.08 -7.41
CA VAL A 370 3.83 9.52 -7.33
C VAL A 370 4.50 9.68 -8.70
N LEU A 371 4.00 8.98 -9.72
CA LEU A 371 4.50 9.06 -11.11
C LEU A 371 3.63 9.96 -12.01
N GLN A 372 2.63 10.66 -11.44
CA GLN A 372 1.76 11.61 -12.15
C GLN A 372 2.34 13.02 -12.00
N THR A 373 3.50 13.25 -12.61
CA THR A 373 4.38 14.41 -12.42
C THR A 373 3.62 15.74 -12.57
N LYS A 374 3.87 16.65 -11.62
CA LYS A 374 3.31 18.01 -11.57
C LYS A 374 4.33 19.05 -12.02
N TRP A 375 3.88 20.26 -12.35
CA TRP A 375 4.74 21.38 -12.77
C TRP A 375 5.66 21.00 -13.93
N VAL A 376 5.12 20.26 -14.89
CA VAL A 376 5.86 19.69 -16.01
C VAL A 376 6.23 20.81 -16.96
N HIS A 377 7.52 20.94 -17.28
CA HIS A 377 8.01 21.93 -18.25
C HIS A 377 8.76 21.30 -19.43
N ARG A 378 9.07 20.00 -19.36
CA ARG A 378 9.76 19.29 -20.44
C ARG A 378 9.36 17.83 -20.56
N LEU A 379 9.21 17.37 -21.79
CA LEU A 379 9.21 15.96 -22.18
C LEU A 379 10.48 15.66 -22.97
N GLU A 380 11.13 14.54 -22.70
CA GLU A 380 12.32 14.08 -23.43
C GLU A 380 12.04 12.68 -23.98
N VAL A 381 12.09 12.51 -25.29
CA VAL A 381 11.99 11.20 -25.94
C VAL A 381 13.27 10.43 -25.63
N ILE A 382 13.13 9.25 -25.05
CA ILE A 382 14.25 8.38 -24.67
C ILE A 382 14.42 7.33 -25.76
N ALA A 383 15.64 7.17 -26.26
CA ALA A 383 16.03 6.14 -27.23
C ALA A 383 15.91 4.72 -26.67
#